data_AF-A0A3S3BT69-F1
#
_entry.id   AF-A0A3S3BT69-F1
#
_cell.length_a   1.000
_cell.length_b   1.000
_cell.length_c   1.000
_cell.angle_alpha   90.00
_cell.angle_beta   90.00
_cell.angle_gamma   90.00
#
_symmetry.space_group_name_H-M   'P 1'
#
loop_
_entity.id
_entity.type
_entity.pdbx_description
1 polymer ?
#
loop_
_entity_poly.entity_id
_entity_poly.type
_entity_poly.pdbx_seq_one_letter_code
_entity_poly.pdbx_strand_id
1 'polypeptide(L)'
;MLIRYGYEITLACQQPTALVCLLSVHEDRAADIRVPETTFTNPDAPVSSYRDLFGNRCRRLVAPAGDLTMWGDATIEDDGRPDRLAPDARELPVPDLPDDSLVYLLGSRYCETDRLSQIAWDTFGAFAPGWGRVQAICDFVHNHIRFDYMQARSTRTAFEAYHERVGVCRDFAHLAVTFCRCLNIPARYVNGHLGDIGVPVVDPMDFSAWIEVFLDGQWHTFDPRNNTRRIGRIVVARGRDAADIPLINSFGPHVLKAFRVWTYEVPEPTGRQVF
;
A
#
# COMPACT_ATOMS: atom_id res chain seq x y z
N MET A 1 17.24 2.02 -12.96
CA MET A 1 16.69 3.39 -13.01
C MET A 1 16.67 3.97 -11.61
N LEU A 2 16.81 5.30 -11.46
CA LEU A 2 16.73 5.95 -10.14
C LEU A 2 15.38 6.64 -9.97
N ILE A 3 14.75 6.47 -8.82
CA ILE A 3 13.47 7.07 -8.47
C ILE A 3 13.66 7.95 -7.24
N ARG A 4 13.37 9.24 -7.37
CA ARG A 4 13.24 10.14 -6.23
C ARG A 4 11.82 10.04 -5.69
N TYR A 5 11.70 9.81 -4.40
CA TYR A 5 10.40 9.71 -3.73
C TYR A 5 10.42 10.46 -2.39
N GLY A 6 9.25 10.89 -1.95
CA GLY A 6 9.13 11.61 -0.69
C GLY A 6 7.74 12.18 -0.45
N TYR A 7 7.63 12.93 0.64
CA TYR A 7 6.37 13.49 1.11
C TYR A 7 6.58 14.75 1.94
N GLU A 8 5.54 15.59 1.97
CA GLU A 8 5.34 16.69 2.90
C GLU A 8 3.91 16.61 3.43
N ILE A 9 3.75 16.41 4.74
CA ILE A 9 2.45 16.25 5.38
C ILE A 9 2.35 17.20 6.56
N THR A 10 1.36 18.10 6.56
CA THR A 10 1.11 19.03 7.67
C THR A 10 -0.19 18.67 8.38
N LEU A 11 -0.09 18.41 9.68
CA LEU A 11 -1.23 18.19 10.56
C LEU A 11 -1.39 19.38 11.51
N ALA A 12 -2.62 19.80 11.78
CA ALA A 12 -2.95 20.71 12.86
C ALA A 12 -3.54 19.92 14.04
N CYS A 13 -2.89 19.97 15.19
CA CYS A 13 -3.32 19.31 16.42
C CYS A 13 -3.78 20.35 17.46
N GLN A 14 -4.90 20.11 18.15
CA GLN A 14 -5.39 21.04 19.17
C GLN A 14 -4.63 20.95 20.50
N GLN A 15 -3.96 19.83 20.73
CA GLN A 15 -3.19 19.50 21.92
C GLN A 15 -2.00 18.62 21.51
N PRO A 16 -1.04 18.36 22.41
CA PRO A 16 -0.03 17.35 22.15
C PRO A 16 -0.68 16.00 21.77
N THR A 17 -0.39 15.51 20.56
CA THR A 17 -1.05 14.31 19.99
C THR A 17 0.01 13.27 19.66
N ALA A 18 -0.09 12.08 20.25
CA ALA A 18 0.79 10.98 19.89
C ALA A 18 0.47 10.48 18.48
N LEU A 19 1.51 10.25 17.69
CA LEU A 19 1.43 9.76 16.32
C LEU A 19 2.28 8.49 16.15
N VAL A 20 1.77 7.55 15.37
CA VAL A 20 2.52 6.44 14.79
C VAL A 20 2.40 6.52 13.28
N CYS A 21 3.52 6.59 12.58
CA CYS A 21 3.57 6.82 11.14
C CYS A 21 4.31 5.68 10.44
N LEU A 22 3.76 5.21 9.31
CA LEU A 22 4.39 4.30 8.38
C LEU A 22 4.62 5.04 7.06
N LEU A 23 5.77 5.73 6.99
CA LEU A 23 6.15 6.61 5.87
C LEU A 23 7.53 6.27 5.30
N SER A 24 8.28 5.37 5.97
CA SER A 24 9.59 4.92 5.50
C SER A 24 9.46 3.69 4.62
N VAL A 25 10.34 3.59 3.63
CA VAL A 25 10.45 2.41 2.78
C VAL A 25 10.75 1.15 3.60
N HIS A 26 10.12 0.06 3.18
CA HIS A 26 10.27 -1.26 3.79
C HIS A 26 11.72 -1.76 3.68
N GLU A 27 12.18 -2.50 4.68
CA GLU A 27 13.60 -2.88 4.81
C GLU A 27 14.11 -3.78 3.68
N ASP A 28 13.27 -4.62 3.08
CA ASP A 28 13.64 -5.42 1.90
C ASP A 28 14.21 -4.59 0.73
N ARG A 29 13.91 -3.29 0.69
CA ARG A 29 14.38 -2.34 -0.31
C ARG A 29 15.54 -1.46 0.18
N ALA A 30 16.04 -1.67 1.40
CA ALA A 30 17.11 -0.87 1.99
C ALA A 30 18.42 -0.95 1.18
N ALA A 31 18.72 -2.12 0.60
CA ALA A 31 19.90 -2.33 -0.24
C ALA A 31 19.85 -1.54 -1.56
N ASP A 32 18.66 -1.09 -1.97
CA ASP A 32 18.46 -0.36 -3.21
C ASP A 32 18.53 1.16 -3.02
N ILE A 33 18.59 1.65 -1.77
CA ILE A 33 18.69 3.08 -1.47
C ILE A 33 20.04 3.62 -1.97
N ARG A 34 20.01 4.73 -2.71
CA ARG A 34 21.21 5.39 -3.27
C ARG A 34 21.44 6.76 -2.65
N VAL A 35 20.37 7.49 -2.36
CA VAL A 35 20.40 8.68 -1.50
C VAL A 35 19.57 8.37 -0.26
N PRO A 36 20.19 8.29 0.95
CA PRO A 36 19.49 8.00 2.18
C PRO A 36 18.34 8.97 2.46
N GLU A 37 17.30 8.46 3.10
CA GLU A 37 16.14 9.25 3.48
C GLU A 37 16.54 10.39 4.43
N THR A 38 16.36 11.63 3.98
CA THR A 38 16.44 12.81 4.83
C THR A 38 15.05 13.09 5.36
N THR A 39 14.88 13.14 6.68
CA THR A 39 13.59 13.42 7.31
C THR A 39 13.69 14.43 8.44
N PHE A 40 12.70 15.31 8.54
CA PHE A 40 12.59 16.25 9.64
C PHE A 40 11.13 16.52 9.99
N THR A 41 10.92 17.12 11.15
CA THR A 41 9.66 17.73 11.52
C THR A 41 9.82 19.23 11.71
N ASN A 42 8.76 19.99 11.47
CA ASN A 42 8.70 21.41 11.79
C ASN A 42 7.38 21.73 12.50
N PRO A 43 7.40 22.16 13.77
CA PRO A 43 8.58 22.33 14.63
C PRO A 43 9.32 21.00 14.88
N ASP A 44 10.57 21.09 15.33
CA ASP A 44 11.37 19.92 15.67
C ASP A 44 10.70 19.14 16.81
N ALA A 45 10.55 17.83 16.62
CA ALA A 45 9.86 16.93 17.53
C ALA A 45 10.66 15.62 17.61
N PRO A 46 10.96 15.10 18.81
CA PRO A 46 11.68 13.85 18.94
C PRO A 46 10.95 12.69 18.26
N VAL A 47 11.65 12.00 17.35
CA VAL A 47 11.16 10.81 16.64
C VAL A 47 11.95 9.60 17.09
N SER A 48 11.26 8.49 17.38
CA SER A 48 11.90 7.18 17.54
C SER A 48 11.30 6.17 16.57
N SER A 49 12.02 5.07 16.32
CA SER A 49 11.59 4.03 15.37
C SER A 49 11.54 2.66 16.01
N TYR A 50 10.66 1.80 15.49
CA TYR A 50 10.53 0.41 15.89
C TYR A 50 10.00 -0.43 14.70
N ARG A 51 9.94 -1.76 14.88
CA ARG A 51 9.30 -2.68 13.93
C ARG A 51 8.00 -3.23 14.47
N ASP A 52 6.96 -3.21 13.65
CA ASP A 52 5.69 -3.85 14.00
C ASP A 52 5.72 -5.37 13.80
N LEU A 53 4.59 -6.02 14.06
CA LEU A 53 4.43 -7.48 13.93
C LEU A 53 4.51 -7.97 12.47
N PHE A 54 4.40 -7.08 11.49
CA PHE A 54 4.50 -7.39 10.06
C PHE A 54 5.89 -7.05 9.50
N GLY A 55 6.82 -6.58 10.34
CA GLY A 55 8.19 -6.23 9.97
C GLY A 55 8.35 -4.81 9.42
N ASN A 56 7.28 -4.01 9.40
CA ASN A 56 7.33 -2.66 8.85
C ASN A 56 8.12 -1.71 9.76
N ARG A 57 8.78 -0.71 9.16
CA ARG A 57 9.47 0.34 9.90
C ARG A 57 8.48 1.44 10.29
N CYS A 58 8.23 1.55 11.59
CA CYS A 58 7.34 2.58 12.15
C CYS A 58 8.14 3.73 12.75
N ARG A 59 7.61 4.95 12.66
CA ARG A 59 8.07 6.13 13.40
C ARG A 59 7.02 6.51 14.45
N ARG A 60 7.46 6.87 15.65
CA ARG A 60 6.60 7.38 16.72
C ARG A 60 7.10 8.74 17.19
N LEU A 61 6.16 9.65 17.43
CA LEU A 61 6.42 11.01 17.88
C LEU A 61 5.19 11.58 18.61
N VAL A 62 5.37 12.70 19.28
CA VAL A 62 4.27 13.51 19.82
C VAL A 62 4.26 14.83 19.08
N ALA A 63 3.23 15.05 18.27
CA ALA A 63 3.01 16.34 17.62
C ALA A 63 2.65 17.37 18.70
N PRO A 64 3.27 18.55 18.74
CA PRO A 64 2.84 19.62 19.64
C PRO A 64 1.46 20.16 19.23
N ALA A 65 0.83 20.92 20.12
CA ALA A 65 -0.33 21.71 19.75
C ALA A 65 0.06 22.75 18.69
N GLY A 66 -0.80 22.96 17.70
CA GLY A 66 -0.52 23.75 16.50
C GLY A 66 -0.20 22.89 15.29
N ASP A 67 0.55 23.47 14.35
CA ASP A 67 0.89 22.81 13.09
C ASP A 67 2.20 22.02 13.25
N LEU A 68 2.18 20.77 12.79
CA LEU A 68 3.34 19.91 12.62
C LEU A 68 3.44 19.50 11.15
N THR A 69 4.54 19.88 10.51
CA THR A 69 4.92 19.36 9.20
C THR A 69 5.91 18.23 9.37
N MET A 70 5.64 17.09 8.73
CA MET A 70 6.58 15.98 8.56
C MET A 70 7.04 15.98 7.10
N TRP A 71 8.34 15.83 6.89
CA TRP A 71 8.93 15.81 5.56
C TRP A 71 9.90 14.64 5.43
N GLY A 72 9.92 14.03 4.25
CA GLY A 72 10.88 12.98 3.90
C GLY A 72 11.21 12.99 2.41
N ASP A 73 12.48 12.74 2.07
CA ASP A 73 12.96 12.65 0.69
C ASP A 73 14.13 11.67 0.59
N ALA A 74 14.12 10.86 -0.46
CA ALA A 74 15.14 9.86 -0.73
C ALA A 74 15.22 9.54 -2.22
N THR A 75 16.26 8.78 -2.60
CA THR A 75 16.37 8.20 -3.95
C THR A 75 16.71 6.72 -3.86
N ILE A 76 15.97 5.90 -4.60
CA ILE A 76 16.13 4.45 -4.65
C ILE A 76 16.42 3.99 -6.09
N GLU A 77 17.19 2.91 -6.23
CA GLU A 77 17.36 2.21 -7.49
C GLU A 77 16.26 1.16 -7.70
N ASP A 78 15.77 1.09 -8.93
CA ASP A 78 14.79 0.11 -9.37
C ASP A 78 15.26 -0.54 -10.69
N ASP A 79 14.91 -1.81 -10.92
CA ASP A 79 15.38 -2.53 -12.11
C ASP A 79 14.67 -2.09 -13.40
N GLY A 80 13.64 -1.24 -13.29
CA GLY A 80 12.90 -0.68 -14.42
C GLY A 80 11.99 -1.70 -15.12
N ARG A 81 11.79 -2.88 -14.52
CA ARG A 81 10.92 -3.91 -15.09
C ARG A 81 9.50 -3.77 -14.55
N PRO A 82 8.47 -4.08 -15.38
CA PRO A 82 7.11 -4.16 -14.88
C PRO A 82 6.94 -5.27 -13.83
N ASP A 83 6.05 -5.06 -12.85
CA ASP A 83 5.61 -6.01 -11.83
C ASP A 83 5.60 -7.46 -12.36
N ARG A 84 6.17 -8.45 -11.67
CA ARG A 84 6.32 -9.81 -12.23
C ARG A 84 4.99 -10.42 -12.71
N LEU A 85 5.00 -11.07 -13.88
CA LEU A 85 3.88 -11.85 -14.42
C LEU A 85 4.19 -13.34 -14.29
N ALA A 86 3.28 -14.12 -13.70
CA ALA A 86 3.42 -15.57 -13.53
C ALA A 86 2.10 -16.32 -13.81
N PRO A 87 1.70 -16.48 -15.09
CA PRO A 87 0.39 -17.02 -15.46
C PRO A 87 0.17 -18.47 -14.99
N ASP A 88 1.25 -19.22 -14.85
CA ASP A 88 1.24 -20.62 -14.40
C ASP A 88 1.32 -20.75 -12.87
N ALA A 89 1.39 -19.64 -12.12
CA ALA A 89 1.43 -19.69 -10.65
C ALA A 89 0.10 -20.22 -10.10
N ARG A 90 0.21 -21.21 -9.19
CA ARG A 90 -0.92 -21.97 -8.66
C ARG A 90 -1.32 -21.50 -7.27
N GLU A 91 -2.61 -21.61 -6.97
CA GLU A 91 -3.09 -21.58 -5.59
C GLU A 91 -2.58 -22.83 -4.86
N LEU A 92 -2.12 -22.65 -3.62
CA LEU A 92 -1.74 -23.76 -2.76
C LEU A 92 -2.94 -24.15 -1.87
N PRO A 93 -3.23 -25.44 -1.69
CA PRO A 93 -4.17 -25.89 -0.69
C PRO A 93 -3.77 -25.37 0.70
N VAL A 94 -4.75 -25.01 1.54
CA VAL A 94 -4.48 -24.47 2.88
C VAL A 94 -3.53 -25.33 3.74
N PRO A 95 -3.61 -26.68 3.74
CA PRO A 95 -2.67 -27.51 4.48
C PRO A 95 -1.20 -27.41 4.02
N ASP A 96 -0.96 -26.94 2.80
CA ASP A 96 0.39 -26.83 2.21
C ASP A 96 0.94 -25.40 2.30
N LEU A 97 0.17 -24.46 2.87
CA LEU A 97 0.59 -23.08 3.04
C LEU A 97 1.62 -22.94 4.18
N PRO A 98 2.63 -22.07 4.03
CA PRO A 98 3.50 -21.69 5.14
C PRO A 98 2.72 -21.00 6.27
N ASP A 99 3.12 -21.24 7.51
CA ASP A 99 2.45 -20.72 8.71
C ASP A 99 2.30 -19.19 8.71
N ASP A 100 3.32 -18.47 8.23
CA ASP A 100 3.35 -17.01 8.17
C ASP A 100 2.38 -16.41 7.13
N SER A 101 1.90 -17.24 6.20
CA SER A 101 0.89 -16.84 5.22
C SER A 101 -0.54 -16.99 5.73
N LEU A 102 -0.78 -17.84 6.73
CA LEU A 102 -2.12 -18.19 7.23
C LEU A 102 -2.87 -16.99 7.82
N VAL A 103 -2.16 -16.05 8.43
CA VAL A 103 -2.76 -14.81 8.96
C VAL A 103 -3.45 -13.99 7.86
N TYR A 104 -2.99 -14.10 6.62
CA TYR A 104 -3.52 -13.38 5.46
C TYR A 104 -4.68 -14.10 4.77
N LEU A 105 -5.20 -15.19 5.36
CA LEU A 105 -6.49 -15.79 5.02
C LEU A 105 -7.64 -15.20 5.84
N LEU A 106 -7.34 -14.56 6.98
CA LEU A 106 -8.34 -14.14 7.95
C LEU A 106 -9.04 -12.84 7.53
N GLY A 107 -10.32 -12.72 7.90
CA GLY A 107 -11.03 -11.43 7.88
C GLY A 107 -10.33 -10.39 8.76
N SER A 108 -10.49 -9.13 8.41
CA SER A 108 -9.88 -7.99 9.14
C SER A 108 -10.82 -6.78 9.13
N ARG A 109 -10.45 -5.68 9.80
CA ARG A 109 -11.34 -4.51 10.02
C ARG A 109 -12.01 -4.00 8.75
N TYR A 110 -11.30 -4.00 7.63
CA TYR A 110 -11.80 -3.51 6.35
C TYR A 110 -12.08 -4.62 5.33
N CYS A 111 -11.90 -5.89 5.72
CA CYS A 111 -12.04 -7.05 4.84
C CYS A 111 -13.01 -8.07 5.45
N GLU A 112 -14.32 -7.81 5.37
CA GLU A 112 -15.38 -8.64 5.96
C GLU A 112 -15.67 -9.90 5.11
N THR A 113 -14.82 -10.93 5.25
CA THR A 113 -14.95 -12.19 4.51
C THR A 113 -16.26 -12.93 4.81
N ASP A 114 -16.77 -12.83 6.03
CA ASP A 114 -18.06 -13.40 6.46
C ASP A 114 -19.25 -12.85 5.66
N ARG A 115 -19.16 -11.60 5.20
CA ARG A 115 -20.24 -10.94 4.43
C ARG A 115 -20.10 -11.09 2.92
N LEU A 116 -18.89 -11.35 2.42
CA LEU A 116 -18.59 -11.41 0.99
C LEU A 116 -18.29 -12.83 0.48
N SER A 117 -18.24 -13.84 1.35
CA SER A 117 -17.86 -15.21 0.97
C SER A 117 -18.73 -15.80 -0.13
N GLN A 118 -20.06 -15.78 0.04
CA GLN A 118 -20.98 -16.34 -0.96
C GLN A 118 -20.83 -15.64 -2.32
N ILE A 119 -20.74 -14.31 -2.33
CA ILE A 119 -20.54 -13.52 -3.55
C ILE A 119 -19.23 -13.90 -4.24
N ALA A 120 -18.15 -14.08 -3.47
CA ALA A 120 -16.86 -14.47 -4.01
C ALA A 120 -16.93 -15.86 -4.68
N TRP A 121 -17.54 -16.85 -4.01
CA TRP A 121 -17.69 -18.20 -4.56
C TRP A 121 -18.61 -18.25 -5.78
N ASP A 122 -19.73 -17.54 -5.77
CA ASP A 122 -20.66 -17.48 -6.90
C ASP A 122 -20.02 -16.82 -8.13
N THR A 123 -19.19 -15.78 -7.91
CA THR A 123 -18.58 -15.00 -8.99
C THR A 123 -17.31 -15.65 -9.52
N PHE A 124 -16.45 -16.18 -8.64
CA PHE A 124 -15.09 -16.59 -8.99
C PHE A 124 -14.79 -18.07 -8.75
N GLY A 125 -15.65 -18.80 -8.02
CA GLY A 125 -15.39 -20.19 -7.63
C GLY A 125 -15.29 -21.16 -8.82
N ALA A 126 -15.91 -20.82 -9.95
CA ALA A 126 -15.86 -21.62 -11.18
C ALA A 126 -14.57 -21.40 -12.02
N PHE A 127 -13.79 -20.35 -11.75
CA PHE A 127 -12.51 -20.13 -12.43
C PHE A 127 -11.50 -21.19 -12.00
N ALA A 128 -10.58 -21.60 -12.88
CA ALA A 128 -9.50 -22.51 -12.49
C ALA A 128 -8.62 -21.87 -11.39
N PRO A 129 -8.26 -22.61 -10.31
CA PRO A 129 -7.39 -22.08 -9.27
C PRO A 129 -6.02 -21.62 -9.80
N GLY A 130 -5.55 -20.45 -9.36
CA GLY A 130 -4.24 -19.89 -9.71
C GLY A 130 -4.27 -18.41 -10.08
N TRP A 131 -3.22 -17.96 -10.76
CA TRP A 131 -3.05 -16.59 -11.22
C TRP A 131 -4.29 -16.04 -11.94
N GLY A 132 -4.87 -16.83 -12.85
CA GLY A 132 -6.03 -16.42 -13.64
C GLY A 132 -7.26 -16.08 -12.79
N ARG A 133 -7.50 -16.79 -11.69
CA ARG A 133 -8.60 -16.48 -10.77
C ARG A 133 -8.36 -15.17 -10.04
N VAL A 134 -7.13 -14.93 -9.57
CA VAL A 134 -6.75 -13.66 -8.92
C VAL A 134 -6.86 -12.48 -9.89
N GLN A 135 -6.40 -12.66 -11.14
CA GLN A 135 -6.58 -11.65 -12.18
C GLN A 135 -8.06 -11.36 -12.44
N ALA A 136 -8.92 -12.38 -12.52
CA ALA A 136 -10.37 -12.19 -12.69
C ALA A 136 -11.00 -11.40 -11.52
N ILE A 137 -10.52 -11.59 -10.28
CA ILE A 137 -10.92 -10.79 -9.13
C ILE A 137 -10.51 -9.32 -9.34
N CYS A 138 -9.25 -9.07 -9.74
CA CYS A 138 -8.76 -7.71 -10.01
C CYS A 138 -9.53 -7.04 -11.14
N ASP A 139 -9.81 -7.76 -12.23
CA ASP A 139 -10.61 -7.28 -13.36
C ASP A 139 -12.02 -6.91 -12.91
N PHE A 140 -12.67 -7.75 -12.11
CA PHE A 140 -13.98 -7.44 -11.55
C PHE A 140 -13.93 -6.18 -10.69
N VAL A 141 -13.02 -6.11 -9.71
CA VAL A 141 -12.92 -4.96 -8.79
C VAL A 141 -12.65 -3.67 -9.56
N HIS A 142 -11.75 -3.71 -10.55
CA HIS A 142 -11.40 -2.57 -11.40
C HIS A 142 -12.62 -1.99 -12.12
N ASN A 143 -13.46 -2.87 -12.67
CA ASN A 143 -14.65 -2.48 -13.42
C ASN A 143 -15.86 -2.17 -12.52
N HIS A 144 -15.88 -2.71 -11.30
CA HIS A 144 -16.99 -2.58 -10.37
C HIS A 144 -16.94 -1.29 -9.54
N ILE A 145 -15.75 -0.79 -9.22
CA ILE A 145 -15.58 0.44 -8.46
C ILE A 145 -15.18 1.59 -9.39
N ARG A 146 -15.93 2.69 -9.33
CA ARG A 146 -15.52 3.97 -9.92
C ARG A 146 -14.54 4.68 -9.01
N PHE A 147 -13.40 5.10 -9.55
CA PHE A 147 -12.43 5.88 -8.79
C PHE A 147 -12.88 7.33 -8.57
N ASP A 148 -12.88 7.81 -7.33
CA ASP A 148 -13.34 9.17 -6.98
C ASP A 148 -12.73 9.66 -5.64
N TYR A 149 -11.77 10.57 -5.72
CA TYR A 149 -11.14 11.17 -4.54
C TYR A 149 -12.12 11.96 -3.66
N MET A 150 -13.16 12.55 -4.25
CA MET A 150 -14.11 13.38 -3.50
C MET A 150 -15.06 12.55 -2.63
N GLN A 151 -15.10 11.23 -2.84
CA GLN A 151 -15.88 10.26 -2.08
C GLN A 151 -15.02 9.44 -1.10
N ALA A 152 -13.75 9.80 -0.91
CA ALA A 152 -12.85 9.10 -0.01
C ALA A 152 -13.28 9.24 1.46
N ARG A 153 -13.31 8.12 2.20
CA ARG A 153 -13.50 8.12 3.66
C ARG A 153 -12.75 6.96 4.30
N SER A 154 -12.11 7.21 5.44
CA SER A 154 -11.30 6.20 6.16
C SER A 154 -12.11 5.06 6.78
N THR A 155 -13.44 5.22 6.86
CA THR A 155 -14.34 4.24 7.46
C THR A 155 -14.80 3.17 6.47
N ARG A 156 -14.65 3.39 5.15
CA ARG A 156 -15.16 2.48 4.12
C ARG A 156 -14.51 1.10 4.22
N THR A 157 -15.35 0.07 4.22
CA THR A 157 -14.94 -1.34 4.21
C THR A 157 -15.08 -1.98 2.83
N ALA A 158 -14.56 -3.20 2.64
CA ALA A 158 -14.73 -3.96 1.41
C ALA A 158 -16.21 -4.23 1.10
N PHE A 159 -17.01 -4.58 2.12
CA PHE A 159 -18.44 -4.78 1.93
C PHE A 159 -19.14 -3.51 1.46
N GLU A 160 -18.82 -2.36 2.05
CA GLU A 160 -19.36 -1.07 1.62
C GLU A 160 -18.88 -0.70 0.21
N ALA A 161 -17.60 -0.87 -0.11
CA ALA A 161 -17.06 -0.60 -1.44
C ALA A 161 -17.75 -1.43 -2.54
N TYR A 162 -18.06 -2.70 -2.26
CA TYR A 162 -18.84 -3.54 -3.16
C TYR A 162 -20.25 -2.99 -3.43
N HIS A 163 -20.93 -2.45 -2.42
CA HIS A 163 -22.30 -1.93 -2.59
C HIS A 163 -22.33 -0.50 -3.16
N GLU A 164 -21.42 0.36 -2.70
CA GLU A 164 -21.35 1.77 -3.09
C GLU A 164 -20.75 1.96 -4.48
N ARG A 165 -19.91 1.03 -4.95
CA ARG A 165 -19.26 1.05 -6.28
C ARG A 165 -18.45 2.32 -6.55
N VAL A 166 -17.95 2.95 -5.50
CA VAL A 166 -17.10 4.14 -5.57
C VAL A 166 -16.04 4.07 -4.48
N GLY A 167 -14.83 4.54 -4.77
CA GLY A 167 -13.74 4.56 -3.80
C GLY A 167 -12.42 5.04 -4.36
N VAL A 168 -11.37 4.91 -3.56
CA VAL A 168 -9.97 5.20 -3.93
C VAL A 168 -9.12 3.93 -3.89
N CYS A 169 -7.83 4.00 -4.23
CA CYS A 169 -6.94 2.83 -4.37
C CYS A 169 -7.00 1.86 -3.17
N ARG A 170 -7.11 2.41 -1.95
CA ARG A 170 -7.34 1.67 -0.71
C ARG A 170 -8.57 0.74 -0.77
N ASP A 171 -9.69 1.25 -1.26
CA ASP A 171 -10.97 0.56 -1.28
C ASP A 171 -10.97 -0.56 -2.35
N PHE A 172 -10.31 -0.32 -3.49
CA PHE A 172 -10.06 -1.37 -4.50
C PHE A 172 -9.22 -2.50 -3.92
N ALA A 173 -8.11 -2.15 -3.24
CA ALA A 173 -7.24 -3.13 -2.62
C ALA A 173 -7.97 -3.94 -1.53
N HIS A 174 -8.78 -3.32 -0.67
CA HIS A 174 -9.57 -4.05 0.34
C HIS A 174 -10.59 -5.00 -0.26
N LEU A 175 -11.32 -4.58 -1.30
CA LEU A 175 -12.29 -5.47 -1.94
C LEU A 175 -11.59 -6.68 -2.57
N ALA A 176 -10.49 -6.47 -3.30
CA ALA A 176 -9.75 -7.56 -3.92
C ALA A 176 -9.10 -8.51 -2.90
N VAL A 177 -8.49 -7.98 -1.82
CA VAL A 177 -7.99 -8.79 -0.70
C VAL A 177 -9.11 -9.65 -0.12
N THR A 178 -10.29 -9.06 0.11
CA THR A 178 -11.41 -9.78 0.72
C THR A 178 -11.88 -10.92 -0.16
N PHE A 179 -12.03 -10.70 -1.46
CA PHE A 179 -12.41 -11.77 -2.39
C PHE A 179 -11.36 -12.88 -2.50
N CYS A 180 -10.07 -12.54 -2.51
CA CYS A 180 -9.00 -13.56 -2.47
C CYS A 180 -9.13 -14.43 -1.21
N ARG A 181 -9.31 -13.80 -0.04
CA ARG A 181 -9.44 -14.51 1.23
C ARG A 181 -10.69 -15.37 1.32
N CYS A 182 -11.82 -14.91 0.79
CA CYS A 182 -13.05 -15.70 0.71
C CYS A 182 -12.87 -17.02 -0.06
N LEU A 183 -11.93 -17.06 -1.00
CA LEU A 183 -11.58 -18.21 -1.83
C LEU A 183 -10.37 -18.99 -1.28
N ASN A 184 -9.95 -18.71 -0.04
CA ASN A 184 -8.81 -19.31 0.64
C ASN A 184 -7.44 -19.01 -0.01
N ILE A 185 -7.31 -17.85 -0.65
CA ILE A 185 -6.04 -17.40 -1.24
C ILE A 185 -5.43 -16.34 -0.31
N PRO A 186 -4.22 -16.56 0.26
CA PRO A 186 -3.61 -15.58 1.14
C PRO A 186 -3.31 -14.29 0.38
N ALA A 187 -3.85 -13.19 0.86
CA ALA A 187 -3.70 -11.87 0.26
C ALA A 187 -3.44 -10.81 1.33
N ARG A 188 -2.46 -9.95 1.09
CA ARG A 188 -2.09 -8.86 2.01
C ARG A 188 -2.22 -7.50 1.34
N TYR A 189 -2.56 -6.51 2.15
CA TYR A 189 -2.65 -5.12 1.74
C TYR A 189 -1.26 -4.49 1.77
N VAL A 190 -0.95 -3.68 0.76
CA VAL A 190 0.33 -3.00 0.63
C VAL A 190 0.09 -1.53 0.36
N ASN A 191 0.87 -0.65 0.98
CA ASN A 191 0.95 0.75 0.60
C ASN A 191 2.38 1.17 0.26
N GLY A 192 2.51 2.26 -0.47
CA GLY A 192 3.80 2.87 -0.76
C GLY A 192 3.75 3.87 -1.89
N HIS A 193 4.93 4.14 -2.44
CA HIS A 193 5.09 5.07 -3.55
C HIS A 193 4.93 4.33 -4.87
N LEU A 194 4.17 4.95 -5.79
CA LEU A 194 4.01 4.52 -7.16
C LEU A 194 3.91 5.77 -8.03
N GLY A 195 4.98 6.07 -8.74
CA GLY A 195 5.01 7.20 -9.66
C GLY A 195 4.36 6.87 -11.00
N ASP A 196 4.10 7.90 -11.79
CA ASP A 196 3.63 7.79 -13.18
C ASP A 196 4.77 7.49 -14.15
N ILE A 197 5.60 6.51 -13.79
CA ILE A 197 6.74 6.06 -14.59
C ILE A 197 6.22 5.09 -15.67
N GLY A 198 6.48 5.42 -16.93
CA GLY A 198 6.02 4.63 -18.08
C GLY A 198 4.52 4.72 -18.37
N VAL A 199 3.79 5.64 -17.71
CA VAL A 199 2.36 5.91 -17.92
C VAL A 199 2.11 7.43 -17.97
N PRO A 200 0.93 7.90 -18.42
CA PRO A 200 0.60 9.32 -18.37
C PRO A 200 0.65 9.88 -16.93
N VAL A 201 1.18 11.09 -16.79
CA VAL A 201 1.29 11.81 -15.50
C VAL A 201 -0.09 12.26 -15.03
N VAL A 202 -0.40 12.02 -13.75
CA VAL A 202 -1.62 12.44 -13.08
C VAL A 202 -1.27 13.22 -11.82
N ASP A 203 -1.63 14.51 -11.80
CA ASP A 203 -1.45 15.39 -10.64
C ASP A 203 -2.78 15.66 -9.90
N PRO A 204 -2.74 15.86 -8.56
CA PRO A 204 -1.57 15.72 -7.70
C PRO A 204 -1.22 14.24 -7.42
N MET A 205 0.08 13.96 -7.28
CA MET A 205 0.60 12.66 -6.86
C MET A 205 0.21 12.33 -5.41
N ASP A 206 -0.03 11.05 -5.14
CA ASP A 206 -0.41 10.51 -3.83
C ASP A 206 0.35 9.20 -3.53
N PHE A 207 0.27 8.72 -2.29
CA PHE A 207 0.58 7.33 -1.99
C PHE A 207 -0.41 6.41 -2.70
N SER A 208 0.07 5.21 -3.02
CA SER A 208 -0.74 4.17 -3.64
C SER A 208 -0.93 3.00 -2.72
N ALA A 209 -2.03 2.29 -2.95
CA ALA A 209 -2.35 1.03 -2.30
C ALA A 209 -2.59 -0.05 -3.37
N TRP A 210 -2.09 -1.24 -3.11
CA TRP A 210 -2.26 -2.41 -3.95
C TRP A 210 -2.26 -3.68 -3.08
N ILE A 211 -2.23 -4.85 -3.71
CA ILE A 211 -2.28 -6.12 -3.00
C ILE A 211 -1.08 -6.99 -3.40
N GLU A 212 -0.62 -7.81 -2.47
CA GLU A 212 0.26 -8.94 -2.77
C GLU A 212 -0.51 -10.23 -2.46
N VAL A 213 -0.43 -11.22 -3.35
CA VAL A 213 -1.16 -12.50 -3.26
C VAL A 213 -0.17 -13.66 -3.30
N PHE A 214 -0.32 -14.61 -2.38
CA PHE A 214 0.58 -15.75 -2.26
C PHE A 214 0.19 -16.86 -3.22
N LEU A 215 1.02 -17.13 -4.22
CA LEU A 215 0.84 -18.19 -5.22
C LEU A 215 2.17 -18.90 -5.46
N ASP A 216 2.12 -20.23 -5.54
CA ASP A 216 3.27 -21.11 -5.81
C ASP A 216 4.50 -20.78 -4.94
N GLY A 217 4.27 -20.54 -3.65
CA GLY A 217 5.32 -20.28 -2.67
C GLY A 217 5.87 -18.85 -2.64
N GLN A 218 5.28 -17.90 -3.38
CA GLN A 218 5.77 -16.53 -3.50
C GLN A 218 4.65 -15.49 -3.43
N TRP A 219 4.96 -14.30 -2.91
CA TRP A 219 4.06 -13.15 -2.96
C TRP A 219 4.17 -12.44 -4.32
N HIS A 220 3.06 -12.29 -5.02
CA HIS A 220 2.97 -11.60 -6.31
C HIS A 220 2.14 -10.33 -6.22
N THR A 221 2.59 -9.25 -6.85
CA THR A 221 1.89 -7.96 -6.86
C THR A 221 0.71 -7.98 -7.84
N PHE A 222 -0.46 -7.58 -7.35
CA PHE A 222 -1.62 -7.26 -8.17
C PHE A 222 -2.13 -5.86 -7.81
N ASP A 223 -2.70 -5.16 -8.78
CA ASP A 223 -3.22 -3.81 -8.60
C ASP A 223 -4.63 -3.69 -9.17
N PRO A 224 -5.68 -3.91 -8.35
CA PRO A 224 -7.06 -3.83 -8.82
C PRO A 224 -7.46 -2.41 -9.25
N ARG A 225 -6.74 -1.36 -8.82
CA ARG A 225 -7.07 0.01 -9.20
C ARG A 225 -6.57 0.33 -10.60
N ASN A 226 -5.30 0.08 -10.88
CA ASN A 226 -4.72 0.38 -12.19
C ASN A 226 -4.94 -0.74 -13.21
N ASN A 227 -5.10 -1.97 -12.72
CA ASN A 227 -5.32 -3.21 -13.49
C ASN A 227 -4.35 -3.38 -14.68
N THR A 228 -3.12 -2.91 -14.49
CA THR A 228 -2.01 -3.07 -15.42
C THR A 228 -0.72 -3.15 -14.61
N ARG A 229 0.27 -3.84 -15.16
CA ARG A 229 1.59 -3.99 -14.53
C ARG A 229 2.28 -2.63 -14.53
N ARG A 230 2.83 -2.21 -13.39
CA ARG A 230 3.53 -0.93 -13.23
C ARG A 230 5.01 -1.16 -13.01
N ILE A 231 5.80 -0.11 -13.14
CA ILE A 231 7.24 -0.08 -12.90
C ILE A 231 7.49 0.79 -11.66
N GLY A 232 8.51 0.47 -10.87
CA GLY A 232 8.99 1.38 -9.82
C GLY A 232 8.10 1.46 -8.59
N ARG A 233 7.43 0.36 -8.19
CA ARG A 233 6.75 0.29 -6.90
C ARG A 233 7.77 0.31 -5.77
N ILE A 234 7.57 1.19 -4.81
CA ILE A 234 8.41 1.28 -3.62
C ILE A 234 7.52 1.01 -2.41
N VAL A 235 7.66 -0.19 -1.84
CA VAL A 235 6.85 -0.63 -0.70
C VAL A 235 7.22 0.19 0.54
N VAL A 236 6.21 0.73 1.21
CA VAL A 236 6.34 1.36 2.54
C VAL A 236 5.97 0.36 3.60
N ALA A 237 4.77 -0.23 3.51
CA ALA A 237 4.30 -1.18 4.51
C ALA A 237 3.39 -2.27 3.94
N ARG A 238 3.33 -3.39 4.67
CA ARG A 238 2.47 -4.56 4.43
C ARG A 238 1.70 -4.92 5.70
N GLY A 239 0.43 -5.27 5.54
CA GLY A 239 -0.42 -5.71 6.65
C GLY A 239 -1.63 -6.47 6.14
N ARG A 240 -2.54 -6.89 7.04
CA ARG A 240 -3.78 -7.54 6.59
C ARG A 240 -4.69 -6.53 5.89
N ASP A 241 -4.77 -5.31 6.40
CA ASP A 241 -5.46 -4.19 5.78
C ASP A 241 -4.89 -2.84 6.26
N ALA A 242 -5.58 -1.73 5.94
CA ALA A 242 -5.12 -0.39 6.30
C ALA A 242 -5.21 -0.07 7.81
N ALA A 243 -5.86 -0.90 8.63
CA ALA A 243 -5.87 -0.72 10.08
C ALA A 243 -4.53 -1.12 10.70
N ASP A 244 -3.85 -2.12 10.11
CA ASP A 244 -2.53 -2.55 10.53
C ASP A 244 -1.45 -1.54 10.10
N ILE A 245 -1.60 -0.92 8.92
CA ILE A 245 -0.58 -0.07 8.28
C ILE A 245 -1.09 1.29 7.77
N PRO A 246 -1.70 2.13 8.60
CA PRO A 246 -2.06 3.49 8.19
C PRO A 246 -0.79 4.34 7.98
N LEU A 247 -0.80 5.25 6.99
CA LEU A 247 0.31 6.20 6.81
C LEU A 247 0.59 7.00 8.09
N ILE A 248 -0.49 7.47 8.73
CA ILE A 248 -0.48 8.16 10.01
C ILE A 248 -1.63 7.63 10.86
N ASN A 249 -1.32 7.15 12.05
CA ASN A 249 -2.27 6.87 13.12
C ASN A 249 -2.12 7.92 14.21
N SER A 250 -3.19 8.63 14.54
CA SER A 250 -3.20 9.67 15.56
C SER A 250 -4.02 9.26 16.77
N PHE A 251 -3.44 9.38 17.96
CA PHE A 251 -4.13 9.14 19.23
C PHE A 251 -4.72 10.46 19.77
N GLY A 252 -5.61 11.05 18.97
CA GLY A 252 -6.23 12.34 19.24
C GLY A 252 -6.73 13.00 17.95
N PRO A 253 -7.59 14.03 18.05
CA PRO A 253 -8.09 14.74 16.88
C PRO A 253 -6.97 15.54 16.22
N HIS A 254 -6.98 15.54 14.88
CA HIS A 254 -6.11 16.39 14.07
C HIS A 254 -6.84 16.78 12.78
N VAL A 255 -6.34 17.81 12.09
CA VAL A 255 -6.78 18.21 10.75
C VAL A 255 -5.60 18.12 9.80
N LEU A 256 -5.79 17.44 8.67
CA LEU A 256 -4.80 17.43 7.59
C LEU A 256 -4.86 18.77 6.85
N LYS A 257 -3.78 19.56 6.90
CA LYS A 257 -3.67 20.87 6.25
C LYS A 257 -2.94 20.83 4.91
N ALA A 258 -1.94 19.97 4.78
CA ALA A 258 -1.20 19.78 3.55
C ALA A 258 -0.81 18.32 3.38
N PHE A 259 -0.87 17.84 2.15
CA PHE A 259 -0.48 16.48 1.78
C PHE A 259 0.10 16.52 0.37
N ARG A 260 1.42 16.38 0.28
CA ARG A 260 2.14 16.34 -0.99
C ARG A 260 3.00 15.10 -1.01
N VAL A 261 2.98 14.41 -2.14
CA VAL A 261 3.81 13.23 -2.39
C VAL A 261 4.52 13.48 -3.71
N TRP A 262 5.72 12.95 -3.84
CA TRP A 262 6.39 12.87 -5.13
C TRP A 262 7.01 11.51 -5.30
N THR A 263 6.97 11.02 -6.54
CA THR A 263 7.61 9.78 -6.96
C THR A 263 7.88 9.90 -8.46
N TYR A 264 9.12 10.17 -8.86
CA TYR A 264 9.48 10.34 -10.27
C TYR A 264 10.88 9.82 -10.56
N GLU A 265 11.07 9.36 -11.79
CA GLU A 265 12.39 8.98 -12.29
C GLU A 265 13.32 10.21 -12.30
N VAL A 266 14.56 10.02 -11.87
CA VAL A 266 15.61 11.04 -11.91
C VAL A 266 16.81 10.54 -12.71
N PRO A 267 17.55 11.43 -13.38
CA PRO A 267 18.80 11.06 -14.03
C PRO A 267 19.79 10.43 -13.05
N GLU A 268 20.62 9.50 -13.52
CA GLU A 268 21.78 9.09 -12.75
C GLU A 268 22.65 10.31 -12.43
N PRO A 269 23.13 10.47 -11.19
CA PRO A 269 24.02 11.57 -10.85
C PRO A 269 25.25 11.49 -11.76
N THR A 270 25.43 12.51 -12.60
CA THR A 270 26.56 12.65 -13.50
C THR A 270 27.85 12.85 -12.70
N GLY A 271 28.53 11.76 -12.38
CA GLY A 271 29.93 11.73 -12.00
C GLY A 271 30.23 11.96 -10.51
N ARG A 272 30.99 11.03 -9.94
CA ARG A 272 31.93 11.32 -8.85
C ARG A 272 32.82 12.48 -9.32
N GLN A 273 32.66 13.68 -8.74
CA GLN A 273 33.82 14.56 -8.60
C GLN A 273 34.74 13.89 -7.59
N VAL A 274 35.77 13.24 -8.12
CA VAL A 274 36.96 12.87 -7.37
C VAL A 274 37.62 14.19 -6.97
N PHE A 275 37.53 14.55 -5.69
CA PHE A 275 38.43 15.51 -5.07
C PHE A 275 39.62 14.75 -4.49
#